data_AF-A0A329TXT3-F1
#
_entry.id   AF-A0A329TXT3-F1
#
_cell.length_a   1.000
_cell.length_b   1.000
_cell.length_c   1.000
_cell.angle_alpha   90.00
_cell.angle_beta   90.00
_cell.angle_gamma   90.00
#
_symmetry.space_group_name_H-M   'P 1'
#
loop_
_entity.id
_entity.type
_entity.pdbx_description
1 polymer ?
#
loop_
_entity_poly.entity_id
_entity_poly.type
_entity_poly.pdbx_seq_one_letter_code
_entity_poly.pdbx_strand_id
1 'polypeptide(L)'
;MAYFHTNYDASNLMVSVDDAEVTRALGVLGNKTTAALKVAVNTTARQTRKLMLTEVKKRYDLNAAGRRMIEDLRQRQKATNRRPTAILAIMKNDPGAFRADLGYFRTSPTKPFMGPSVRNAPPVFRARVLKDSPMIALGGTSDKSKGFLVQFKSKHIGMVQRQLGIPADKDYTESGKKRWKPNEKLATLSSPSGSAMHHTVWEMQEQTVEQMLQQNTERRVRQLIANAKRKGVI
;
A
#
# COMPACT_ATOMS: atom_id res chain seq x y z
N MET A 1 7.33 -23.57 22.38
CA MET A 1 6.38 -22.86 21.48
C MET A 1 7.27 -22.06 20.56
N ALA A 2 7.20 -22.29 19.25
CA ALA A 2 8.02 -21.59 18.28
C ALA A 2 7.86 -20.08 18.45
N TYR A 3 8.94 -19.39 18.77
CA TYR A 3 8.99 -17.94 18.79
C TYR A 3 9.10 -17.47 17.34
N PHE A 4 7.96 -17.03 16.80
CA PHE A 4 7.89 -16.37 15.50
C PHE A 4 8.18 -14.90 15.73
N HIS A 5 9.10 -14.34 14.94
CA HIS A 5 9.36 -12.89 14.97
C HIS A 5 8.84 -12.32 13.66
N THR A 6 7.69 -11.67 13.72
CA THR A 6 7.32 -10.65 12.74
C THR A 6 7.72 -9.30 13.31
N ASN A 7 8.45 -8.51 12.53
CA ASN A 7 8.80 -7.15 12.91
C ASN A 7 8.45 -6.22 11.75
N TYR A 8 7.90 -5.06 12.08
CA TYR A 8 7.62 -3.99 11.14
C TYR A 8 8.37 -2.75 11.58
N ASP A 9 9.28 -2.28 10.74
CA ASP A 9 9.94 -0.98 10.91
C ASP A 9 9.76 -0.15 9.65
N ALA A 10 9.19 1.05 9.84
CA ALA A 10 9.15 2.19 8.92
C ALA A 10 9.20 1.86 7.41
N SER A 11 8.25 1.04 6.93
CA SER A 11 8.01 0.62 5.52
C SER A 11 8.43 -0.81 5.15
N ASN A 12 9.02 -1.59 6.06
CA ASN A 12 9.43 -2.96 5.81
C ASN A 12 8.73 -3.93 6.76
N LEU A 13 8.07 -4.92 6.17
CA LEU A 13 7.48 -6.06 6.88
C LEU A 13 8.44 -7.24 6.78
N MET A 14 8.99 -7.66 7.93
CA MET A 14 9.93 -8.76 8.06
C MET A 14 9.23 -9.98 8.69
N VAL A 15 9.47 -11.15 8.12
CA VAL A 15 8.90 -12.43 8.59
C VAL A 15 10.06 -13.41 8.79
N SER A 16 10.28 -13.89 10.03
CA SER A 16 11.28 -14.92 10.35
C SER A 16 10.78 -15.97 11.36
N VAL A 17 11.42 -17.14 11.35
CA VAL A 17 11.13 -18.30 12.21
C VAL A 17 12.45 -18.77 12.82
N ASP A 18 12.43 -19.26 14.06
CA ASP A 18 13.59 -19.92 14.68
C ASP A 18 13.87 -21.30 14.04
N ASP A 19 15.09 -21.46 13.52
CA ASP A 19 15.59 -22.66 12.84
C ASP A 19 15.69 -23.88 13.78
N ALA A 20 15.82 -23.68 15.10
CA ALA A 20 16.05 -24.76 16.07
C ALA A 20 14.84 -25.68 16.25
N GLU A 21 13.63 -25.13 16.30
CA GLU A 21 12.40 -25.93 16.44
C GLU A 21 12.10 -26.72 15.16
N VAL A 22 12.31 -26.10 14.00
CA VAL A 22 12.09 -26.76 12.71
C VAL A 22 13.07 -27.90 12.49
N THR A 23 14.33 -27.73 12.92
CA THR A 23 15.34 -28.79 12.87
C THR A 23 14.95 -29.97 13.77
N ARG A 24 14.50 -29.69 15.00
CA ARG A 24 13.99 -30.74 15.91
C ARG A 24 12.79 -31.48 15.31
N ALA A 25 11.82 -30.77 14.74
CA ALA A 25 10.64 -31.37 14.13
C ALA A 25 10.96 -32.22 12.89
N LEU A 26 12.02 -31.88 12.14
CA LEU A 26 12.47 -32.64 10.98
C LEU A 26 13.30 -33.88 11.35
N GLY A 27 13.87 -33.94 12.57
CA GLY A 27 14.67 -35.08 13.04
C GLY A 27 15.81 -35.42 12.08
N VAL A 28 15.78 -36.65 11.53
CA VAL A 28 16.76 -37.15 10.54
C VAL A 28 16.84 -36.26 9.29
N LEU A 29 15.80 -35.48 9.00
CA LEU A 29 15.74 -34.53 7.88
C LEU A 29 16.24 -33.11 8.25
N GLY A 30 16.93 -32.93 9.38
CA GLY A 30 17.39 -31.62 9.86
C GLY A 30 18.24 -30.84 8.85
N ASN A 31 18.94 -31.53 7.94
CA ASN A 31 19.66 -30.88 6.82
C ASN A 31 18.73 -30.13 5.84
N LYS A 32 17.41 -30.36 5.88
CA LYS A 32 16.40 -29.69 5.04
C LYS A 32 15.76 -28.48 5.71
N THR A 33 16.12 -28.12 6.94
CA THR A 33 15.53 -27.01 7.70
C THR A 33 15.50 -25.72 6.88
N THR A 34 16.65 -25.28 6.37
CA THR A 34 16.75 -24.00 5.62
C THR A 34 15.91 -24.00 4.34
N ALA A 35 15.80 -25.15 3.68
CA ALA A 35 14.95 -25.30 2.50
C ALA A 35 13.45 -25.31 2.86
N ALA A 36 13.08 -25.88 4.02
CA ALA A 36 11.72 -25.84 4.55
C ALA A 36 11.31 -24.40 4.87
N LEU A 37 12.14 -23.69 5.62
CA LEU A 37 11.93 -22.31 6.03
C LEU A 37 11.84 -21.35 4.84
N LYS A 38 12.74 -21.48 3.86
CA LYS A 38 12.67 -20.71 2.61
C LYS A 38 11.29 -20.82 1.96
N VAL A 39 10.72 -22.02 1.90
CA VAL A 39 9.42 -22.25 1.26
C VAL A 39 8.29 -21.68 2.12
N ALA A 40 8.32 -21.93 3.44
CA ALA A 40 7.30 -21.43 4.37
C ALA A 40 7.26 -19.89 4.39
N VAL A 41 8.41 -19.23 4.51
CA VAL A 41 8.52 -17.77 4.56
C VAL A 41 8.09 -17.13 3.24
N ASN A 42 8.54 -17.65 2.09
CA ASN A 42 8.11 -17.12 0.80
C ASN A 42 6.61 -17.35 0.52
N THR A 43 6.05 -18.45 1.01
CA THR A 43 4.60 -18.72 0.89
C THR A 43 3.81 -17.73 1.74
N THR A 44 4.26 -17.52 2.98
CA THR A 44 3.67 -16.56 3.91
C THR A 44 3.72 -15.16 3.33
N ALA A 45 4.88 -14.68 2.84
CA ALA A 45 5.00 -13.35 2.24
C ALA A 45 4.00 -13.10 1.08
N ARG A 46 3.72 -14.13 0.25
CA ARG A 46 2.71 -14.03 -0.82
C ARG A 46 1.28 -13.97 -0.27
N GLN A 47 0.98 -14.77 0.75
CA GLN A 47 -0.31 -14.75 1.43
C GLN A 47 -0.55 -13.43 2.15
N THR A 48 0.45 -12.94 2.89
CA THR A 48 0.45 -11.63 3.53
C THR A 48 0.18 -10.53 2.52
N ARG A 49 0.89 -10.47 1.38
CA ARG A 49 0.59 -9.48 0.33
C ARG A 49 -0.88 -9.50 -0.09
N LYS A 50 -1.45 -10.69 -0.31
CA LYS A 50 -2.86 -10.85 -0.71
C LYS A 50 -3.82 -10.38 0.39
N LEU A 51 -3.55 -10.74 1.64
CA LEU A 51 -4.32 -10.33 2.82
C LEU A 51 -4.31 -8.80 2.95
N MET A 52 -3.11 -8.21 2.97
CA MET A 52 -2.88 -6.76 3.04
C MET A 52 -3.67 -5.99 1.98
N LEU A 53 -3.58 -6.40 0.71
CA LEU A 53 -4.31 -5.75 -0.38
C LEU A 53 -5.83 -5.89 -0.22
N THR A 54 -6.31 -7.01 0.30
CA THR A 54 -7.73 -7.26 0.50
C THR A 54 -8.28 -6.37 1.60
N GLU A 55 -7.59 -6.30 2.74
CA GLU A 55 -7.99 -5.48 3.88
C GLU A 55 -7.89 -3.98 3.60
N VAL A 56 -6.85 -3.52 2.88
CA VAL A 56 -6.78 -2.13 2.39
C VAL A 56 -7.98 -1.80 1.48
N LYS A 57 -8.30 -2.68 0.52
CA LYS A 57 -9.46 -2.50 -0.37
C LYS A 57 -10.79 -2.59 0.38
N LYS A 58 -10.85 -3.26 1.53
CA LYS A 58 -12.04 -3.35 2.37
C LYS A 58 -12.26 -2.05 3.15
N ARG A 59 -11.19 -1.54 3.79
CA ARG A 59 -11.22 -0.35 4.65
C ARG A 59 -11.35 0.97 3.90
N TYR A 60 -10.58 1.16 2.83
CA TYR A 60 -10.45 2.45 2.14
C TYR A 60 -11.34 2.52 0.89
N ASP A 61 -11.98 3.67 0.67
CA ASP A 61 -12.81 3.94 -0.50
C ASP A 61 -11.96 4.46 -1.67
N LEU A 62 -11.15 3.57 -2.25
CA LEU A 62 -10.21 3.89 -3.33
C LEU A 62 -10.89 3.89 -4.70
N ASN A 63 -10.55 4.89 -5.52
CA ASN A 63 -10.91 4.91 -6.94
C ASN A 63 -9.97 4.03 -7.77
N ALA A 64 -10.16 4.00 -9.10
CA ALA A 64 -9.35 3.15 -9.99
C ALA A 64 -7.84 3.44 -9.90
N ALA A 65 -7.44 4.70 -9.79
CA ALA A 65 -6.05 5.09 -9.64
C ALA A 65 -5.51 4.69 -8.26
N GLY A 66 -6.29 4.90 -7.19
CA GLY A 66 -5.90 4.51 -5.83
C GLY A 66 -5.75 2.99 -5.69
N ARG A 67 -6.59 2.21 -6.37
CA ARG A 67 -6.46 0.74 -6.43
C ARG A 67 -5.19 0.29 -7.14
N ARG A 68 -4.75 0.99 -8.20
CA ARG A 68 -3.46 0.71 -8.84
C ARG A 68 -2.30 1.07 -7.93
N MET A 69 -2.41 2.19 -7.20
CA MET A 69 -1.41 2.67 -6.27
C MET A 69 -1.07 1.65 -5.17
N ILE A 70 -2.08 1.02 -4.56
CA ILE A 70 -1.83 0.07 -3.46
C ILE A 70 -1.19 -1.25 -3.92
N GLU A 71 -1.31 -1.60 -5.21
CA GLU A 71 -0.70 -2.81 -5.80
C GLU A 71 0.83 -2.73 -5.89
N ASP A 72 1.41 -1.54 -5.67
CA ASP A 72 2.86 -1.34 -5.61
C ASP A 72 3.50 -2.06 -4.40
N LEU A 73 2.71 -2.53 -3.42
CA LEU A 73 3.21 -3.43 -2.38
C LEU A 73 3.74 -4.71 -3.03
N ARG A 74 5.04 -4.97 -2.91
CA ARG A 74 5.70 -6.13 -3.55
C ARG A 74 6.68 -6.81 -2.61
N GLN A 75 6.93 -8.08 -2.88
CA GLN A 75 8.00 -8.83 -2.23
C GLN A 75 9.34 -8.40 -2.82
N ARG A 76 10.07 -7.54 -2.09
CA ARG A 76 11.36 -6.99 -2.52
C ARG A 76 12.50 -7.97 -2.30
N GLN A 77 12.44 -8.70 -1.19
CA GLN A 77 13.41 -9.73 -0.88
C GLN A 77 12.71 -11.06 -0.68
N LYS A 78 13.19 -12.08 -1.40
CA LYS A 78 12.77 -13.46 -1.20
C LYS A 78 13.65 -14.11 -0.14
N ALA A 79 13.05 -14.99 0.65
CA ALA A 79 13.81 -15.88 1.50
C ALA A 79 14.70 -16.79 0.64
N THR A 80 15.90 -17.06 1.13
CA THR A 80 16.89 -17.97 0.53
C THR A 80 17.31 -19.01 1.57
N ASN A 81 18.05 -20.05 1.16
CA ASN A 81 18.56 -21.05 2.11
C ASN A 81 19.58 -20.44 3.10
N ARG A 82 20.27 -19.35 2.73
CA ARG A 82 21.25 -18.68 3.60
C ARG A 82 20.61 -17.62 4.51
N ARG A 83 19.46 -17.08 4.09
CA ARG A 83 18.72 -16.02 4.78
C ARG A 83 17.22 -16.33 4.66
N PRO A 84 16.62 -17.02 5.63
CA PRO A 84 15.20 -17.40 5.60
C PRO A 84 14.28 -16.22 5.93
N THR A 85 14.54 -15.05 5.33
CA THR A 85 13.79 -13.80 5.58
C THR A 85 13.25 -13.26 4.27
N ALA A 86 11.97 -12.89 4.27
CA ALA A 86 11.35 -12.15 3.18
C ALA A 86 11.00 -10.72 3.64
N ILE A 87 11.07 -9.77 2.70
CA ILE A 87 10.71 -8.36 2.93
C ILE A 87 9.62 -7.95 1.95
N LEU A 88 8.51 -7.42 2.47
CA LEU A 88 7.48 -6.73 1.70
C LEU A 88 7.61 -5.22 1.90
N ALA A 89 7.61 -4.45 0.81
CA ALA A 89 7.72 -2.99 0.87
C ALA A 89 7.12 -2.29 -0.36
N ILE A 90 6.77 -1.01 -0.19
CA ILE A 90 6.53 -0.03 -1.25
C ILE A 90 7.75 0.89 -1.30
N MET A 91 8.45 0.98 -2.43
CA MET A 91 9.71 1.72 -2.55
C MET A 91 9.52 3.20 -2.80
N LYS A 92 10.49 4.02 -2.37
CA LYS A 92 10.46 5.48 -2.49
C LYS A 92 10.10 6.01 -3.91
N ASN A 93 10.51 5.29 -4.94
CA ASN A 93 10.32 5.69 -6.34
C ASN A 93 9.08 5.06 -6.99
N ASP A 94 8.34 4.20 -6.29
CA ASP A 94 7.09 3.66 -6.78
C ASP A 94 6.05 4.79 -6.83
N PRO A 95 5.22 4.90 -7.89
CA PRO A 95 4.19 5.92 -8.00
C PRO A 95 3.28 6.01 -6.77
N GLY A 96 3.08 4.90 -6.04
CA GLY A 96 2.25 4.83 -4.84
C GLY A 96 2.92 5.01 -3.47
N ALA A 97 4.24 5.19 -3.42
CA ALA A 97 4.97 5.22 -2.15
C ALA A 97 4.71 6.47 -1.30
N PHE A 98 4.45 7.62 -1.93
CA PHE A 98 4.26 8.89 -1.20
C PHE A 98 3.19 9.79 -1.74
N ARG A 99 2.38 9.35 -2.70
CA ARG A 99 1.32 10.22 -3.19
C ARG A 99 0.14 10.21 -2.22
N ALA A 100 0.32 10.98 -1.16
CA ALA A 100 -0.69 11.37 -0.19
C ALA A 100 -1.65 12.37 -0.85
N ASP A 101 -2.51 11.90 -1.75
CA ASP A 101 -3.43 12.76 -2.51
C ASP A 101 -4.86 12.23 -2.43
N LEU A 102 -5.79 13.06 -1.95
CA LEU A 102 -7.23 12.70 -1.89
C LEU A 102 -7.80 12.31 -3.26
N GLY A 103 -7.16 12.70 -4.36
CA GLY A 103 -7.49 12.30 -5.72
C GLY A 103 -7.39 10.79 -5.99
N TYR A 104 -6.80 9.99 -5.09
CA TYR A 104 -6.83 8.52 -5.16
C TYR A 104 -8.05 7.86 -4.53
N PHE A 105 -8.82 8.64 -3.78
CA PHE A 105 -9.99 8.18 -3.05
C PHE A 105 -11.28 8.51 -3.80
N ARG A 106 -12.40 8.11 -3.24
CA ARG A 106 -13.72 8.42 -3.78
C ARG A 106 -13.98 9.91 -3.66
N THR A 107 -14.25 10.53 -4.80
CA THR A 107 -14.57 11.95 -4.90
C THR A 107 -15.90 12.13 -5.62
N SER A 108 -16.59 13.21 -5.28
CA SER A 108 -17.79 13.64 -5.98
C SER A 108 -17.67 15.14 -6.26
N PRO A 109 -17.57 15.54 -7.53
CA PRO A 109 -17.49 14.71 -8.73
C PRO A 109 -16.19 13.90 -8.83
N THR A 110 -16.21 12.88 -9.68
CA THR A 110 -15.06 11.99 -9.96
C THR A 110 -14.13 12.52 -11.04
N LYS A 111 -14.54 13.53 -11.81
CA LYS A 111 -13.79 14.07 -12.94
C LYS A 111 -13.25 15.47 -12.66
N PRO A 112 -12.06 15.82 -13.18
CA PRO A 112 -11.58 17.19 -13.17
C PRO A 112 -12.41 18.06 -14.13
N PHE A 113 -12.58 19.33 -13.78
CA PHE A 113 -13.19 20.34 -14.64
C PHE A 113 -12.11 21.37 -14.98
N MET A 114 -11.76 21.47 -16.25
CA MET A 114 -10.64 22.28 -16.74
C MET A 114 -11.07 23.14 -17.93
N GLY A 115 -10.44 24.31 -18.09
CA GLY A 115 -10.76 25.25 -19.16
C GLY A 115 -12.23 25.70 -19.12
N PRO A 116 -12.92 25.79 -20.28
CA PRO A 116 -14.32 26.23 -20.31
C PRO A 116 -15.27 25.38 -19.45
N SER A 117 -14.96 24.10 -19.24
CA SER A 117 -15.80 23.20 -18.43
C SER A 117 -15.86 23.58 -16.95
N VAL A 118 -14.95 24.43 -16.45
CA VAL A 118 -14.99 24.95 -15.07
C VAL A 118 -16.31 25.65 -14.75
N ARG A 119 -16.98 26.23 -15.75
CA ARG A 119 -18.33 26.85 -15.59
C ARG A 119 -19.40 25.85 -15.13
N ASN A 120 -19.20 24.57 -15.43
CA ASN A 120 -20.09 23.48 -15.07
C ASN A 120 -19.61 22.71 -13.82
N ALA A 121 -18.53 23.16 -13.18
CA ALA A 121 -18.05 22.54 -11.96
C ALA A 121 -19.04 22.81 -10.81
N PRO A 122 -19.28 21.83 -9.92
CA PRO A 122 -20.19 22.05 -8.83
C PRO A 122 -19.64 23.08 -7.83
N PRO A 123 -20.53 23.66 -7.00
CA PRO A 123 -20.13 24.59 -5.95
C PRO A 123 -19.08 24.00 -5.00
N VAL A 124 -19.15 22.70 -4.67
CA VAL A 124 -18.23 22.05 -3.71
C VAL A 124 -17.92 20.62 -4.17
N PHE A 125 -16.64 20.23 -4.08
CA PHE A 125 -16.24 18.82 -4.20
C PHE A 125 -16.35 18.13 -2.84
N ARG A 126 -16.64 16.83 -2.88
CA ARG A 126 -16.64 15.98 -1.70
C ARG A 126 -15.64 14.86 -1.87
N ALA A 127 -15.05 14.39 -0.77
CA ALA A 127 -14.18 13.23 -0.76
C ALA A 127 -14.48 12.29 0.41
N ARG A 128 -14.14 11.02 0.25
CA ARG A 128 -14.26 10.01 1.30
C ARG A 128 -13.06 9.08 1.25
N VAL A 129 -12.38 8.94 2.39
CA VAL A 129 -11.18 8.11 2.55
C VAL A 129 -11.53 6.70 3.02
N LEU A 130 -12.32 6.58 4.10
CA LEU A 130 -12.78 5.31 4.66
C LEU A 130 -14.19 4.99 4.14
N LYS A 131 -14.48 3.73 3.81
CA LYS A 131 -15.78 3.35 3.24
C LYS A 131 -16.95 3.62 4.18
N ASP A 132 -16.74 3.41 5.47
CA ASP A 132 -17.78 3.51 6.49
C ASP A 132 -17.96 4.95 7.00
N SER A 133 -17.17 5.90 6.49
CA SER A 133 -17.32 7.32 6.81
C SER A 133 -18.23 8.04 5.81
N PRO A 134 -18.86 9.16 6.20
CA PRO A 134 -19.58 10.00 5.25
C PRO A 134 -18.63 10.67 4.25
N MET A 135 -19.17 11.09 3.09
CA MET A 135 -18.43 11.98 2.19
C MET A 135 -18.36 13.39 2.81
N ILE A 136 -17.15 13.92 2.95
CA ILE A 136 -16.89 15.23 3.54
C ILE A 136 -16.81 16.28 2.44
N ALA A 137 -17.45 17.42 2.65
CA ALA A 137 -17.37 18.58 1.78
C ALA A 137 -16.00 19.28 1.91
N LEU A 138 -15.32 19.47 0.79
CA LEU A 138 -14.02 20.12 0.72
C LEU A 138 -14.20 21.63 0.50
N GLY A 139 -14.68 22.31 1.55
CA GLY A 139 -14.83 23.76 1.60
C GLY A 139 -13.48 24.49 1.60
N GLY A 140 -13.52 25.81 1.39
CA GLY A 140 -12.36 26.68 1.52
C GLY A 140 -12.25 27.26 2.93
N THR A 141 -11.10 27.85 3.21
CA THR A 141 -10.79 28.65 4.40
C THR A 141 -10.49 30.10 3.98
N SER A 142 -10.13 30.97 4.93
CA SER A 142 -9.72 32.35 4.61
C SER A 142 -8.47 32.44 3.74
N ASP A 143 -7.57 31.46 3.85
CA ASP A 143 -6.27 31.39 3.16
C ASP A 143 -6.26 30.35 2.01
N LYS A 144 -7.29 29.52 1.87
CA LYS A 144 -7.34 28.46 0.85
C LYS A 144 -8.69 28.36 0.17
N SER A 145 -8.68 28.09 -1.13
CA SER A 145 -9.93 27.83 -1.84
C SER A 145 -10.54 26.49 -1.42
N LYS A 146 -11.81 26.27 -1.81
CA LYS A 146 -12.40 24.93 -1.85
C LYS A 146 -11.52 23.95 -2.65
N GLY A 147 -11.66 22.66 -2.32
CA GLY A 147 -11.02 21.58 -3.05
C GLY A 147 -11.62 21.35 -4.44
N PHE A 148 -10.80 20.97 -5.40
CA PHE A 148 -11.20 20.58 -6.75
C PHE A 148 -10.20 19.64 -7.41
N LEU A 149 -10.67 18.88 -8.40
CA LEU A 149 -9.82 17.98 -9.17
C LEU A 149 -9.13 18.68 -10.35
N VAL A 150 -7.84 18.41 -10.53
CA VAL A 150 -7.04 18.86 -11.67
C VAL A 150 -6.31 17.68 -12.30
N GLN A 151 -6.26 17.64 -13.64
CA GLN A 151 -5.36 16.74 -14.35
C GLN A 151 -4.01 17.42 -14.58
N PHE A 152 -2.95 16.84 -14.02
CA PHE A 152 -1.58 17.28 -14.21
C PHE A 152 -1.00 16.77 -15.54
N LYS A 153 0.15 17.34 -15.95
CA LYS A 153 0.91 16.91 -17.15
C LYS A 153 1.25 15.42 -17.12
N SER A 154 1.53 14.89 -15.93
CA SER A 154 1.78 13.46 -15.68
C SER A 154 0.55 12.57 -15.84
N LYS A 155 -0.59 13.11 -16.30
CA LYS A 155 -1.93 12.49 -16.35
C LYS A 155 -2.52 12.12 -14.99
N HIS A 156 -1.78 12.36 -13.91
CA HIS A 156 -2.27 12.27 -12.55
C HIS A 156 -3.46 13.21 -12.36
N ILE A 157 -4.54 12.71 -11.76
CA ILE A 157 -5.68 13.52 -11.35
C ILE A 157 -5.53 13.69 -9.85
N GLY A 158 -5.19 14.91 -9.42
CA GLY A 158 -5.02 15.22 -8.01
C GLY A 158 -6.13 16.10 -7.49
N MET A 159 -6.44 15.93 -6.21
CA MET A 159 -7.33 16.80 -5.47
C MET A 159 -6.51 17.93 -4.87
N VAL A 160 -6.79 19.16 -5.29
CA VAL A 160 -6.02 20.34 -4.93
C VAL A 160 -6.90 21.46 -4.41
N GLN A 161 -6.28 22.43 -3.78
CA GLN A 161 -6.84 23.73 -3.42
C GLN A 161 -5.85 24.83 -3.81
N ARG A 162 -6.33 26.06 -4.00
CA ARG A 162 -5.47 27.23 -4.20
C ARG A 162 -5.05 27.80 -2.85
N GLN A 163 -3.83 28.30 -2.79
CA GLN A 163 -3.36 29.18 -1.72
C GLN A 163 -3.72 30.62 -2.11
N LEU A 164 -4.73 31.17 -1.45
CA LEU A 164 -5.30 32.46 -1.82
C LEU A 164 -4.27 33.58 -1.61
N GLY A 165 -4.16 34.48 -2.58
CA GLY A 165 -3.20 35.59 -2.54
C GLY A 165 -1.74 35.21 -2.81
N ILE A 166 -1.40 33.92 -2.92
CA ILE A 166 -0.06 33.46 -3.30
C ILE A 166 -0.04 33.21 -4.82
N PRO A 167 0.67 34.02 -5.63
CA PRO A 167 0.73 33.81 -7.07
C PRO A 167 1.42 32.48 -7.39
N ALA A 168 0.95 31.81 -8.44
CA ALA A 168 1.63 30.63 -8.96
C ALA A 168 2.94 31.01 -9.66
N ASP A 169 3.94 30.13 -9.58
CA ASP A 169 5.30 30.36 -10.11
C ASP A 169 5.37 30.65 -11.62
N LYS A 170 4.33 30.31 -12.39
CA LYS A 170 4.28 30.52 -13.84
C LYS A 170 2.96 31.17 -14.26
N ASP A 171 3.05 32.20 -15.09
CA ASP A 171 1.90 32.89 -15.70
C ASP A 171 1.31 32.19 -16.93
N TYR A 172 2.00 31.20 -17.45
CA TYR A 172 1.59 30.42 -18.60
C TYR A 172 1.31 28.97 -18.22
N THR A 173 0.38 28.33 -18.93
CA THR A 173 0.23 26.88 -18.91
C THR A 173 1.42 26.26 -19.61
N GLU A 174 1.66 24.97 -19.36
CA GLU A 174 2.70 24.21 -20.08
C GLU A 174 2.45 24.13 -21.60
N SER A 175 1.23 24.42 -22.06
CA SER A 175 0.87 24.53 -23.48
C SER A 175 1.03 25.96 -24.03
N GLY A 176 1.74 26.85 -23.32
CA GLY A 176 1.98 28.23 -23.72
C GLY A 176 0.79 29.19 -23.58
N LYS A 177 -0.36 28.75 -23.05
CA LYS A 177 -1.55 29.61 -22.91
C LYS A 177 -1.45 30.46 -21.65
N LYS A 178 -1.83 31.73 -21.71
CA LYS A 178 -1.88 32.59 -20.51
C LYS A 178 -2.87 31.99 -19.49
N ARG A 179 -2.45 31.87 -18.23
CA ARG A 179 -3.31 31.39 -17.15
C ARG A 179 -4.33 32.47 -16.77
N TRP A 180 -5.54 32.03 -16.42
CA TRP A 180 -6.57 32.93 -15.92
C TRP A 180 -6.14 33.55 -14.60
N LYS A 181 -6.46 34.84 -14.42
CA LYS A 181 -6.21 35.56 -13.17
C LYS A 181 -7.49 35.52 -12.30
N PRO A 182 -7.37 35.43 -10.97
CA PRO A 182 -6.11 35.28 -10.22
C PRO A 182 -5.49 33.89 -10.44
N ASN A 183 -4.17 33.88 -10.66
CA ASN A 183 -3.37 32.67 -10.90
C ASN A 183 -2.64 32.33 -9.62
N GLU A 184 -3.31 31.55 -8.77
CA GLU A 184 -2.83 31.23 -7.43
C GLU A 184 -2.14 29.86 -7.39
N LYS A 185 -1.20 29.72 -6.45
CA LYS A 185 -0.44 28.49 -6.25
C LYS A 185 -1.37 27.35 -5.84
N LEU A 186 -1.16 26.16 -6.42
CA LEU A 186 -1.92 24.96 -6.07
C LEU A 186 -1.20 24.17 -4.98
N ALA A 187 -1.96 23.73 -3.99
CA ALA A 187 -1.54 22.80 -2.95
C ALA A 187 -2.40 21.53 -3.03
N THR A 188 -1.76 20.36 -3.00
CA THR A 188 -2.46 19.06 -2.95
C THR A 188 -3.12 18.89 -1.58
N LEU A 189 -4.35 18.39 -1.58
CA LEU A 189 -5.03 17.98 -0.36
C LEU A 189 -4.54 16.58 0.04
N SER A 190 -3.83 16.55 1.17
CA SER A 190 -3.17 15.35 1.67
C SER A 190 -4.14 14.27 2.14
N SER A 191 -3.69 13.02 2.06
CA SER A 191 -4.40 11.82 2.54
C SER A 191 -3.40 10.73 2.91
N PRO A 192 -3.82 9.61 3.55
CA PRO A 192 -2.91 8.50 3.80
C PRO A 192 -2.26 7.99 2.49
N SER A 193 -0.93 7.87 2.50
CA SER A 193 -0.19 7.26 1.39
C SER A 193 -0.48 5.75 1.27
N GLY A 194 -0.06 5.14 0.17
CA GLY A 194 -0.07 3.68 0.03
C GLY A 194 0.61 2.97 1.20
N SER A 195 1.81 3.43 1.57
CA SER A 195 2.56 2.90 2.71
C SER A 195 1.83 3.05 4.03
N ALA A 196 1.25 4.22 4.32
CA ALA A 196 0.48 4.46 5.53
C ALA A 196 -0.78 3.57 5.61
N MET A 197 -1.47 3.37 4.48
CA MET A 197 -2.64 2.49 4.42
C MET A 197 -2.27 1.03 4.73
N HIS A 198 -1.15 0.54 4.17
CA HIS A 198 -0.65 -0.80 4.46
C HIS A 198 -0.12 -0.92 5.88
N HIS A 199 0.47 0.12 6.46
CA HIS A 199 0.90 0.11 7.86
C HIS A 199 -0.28 -0.12 8.81
N THR A 200 -1.34 0.68 8.69
CA THR A 200 -2.54 0.53 9.53
C THR A 200 -3.16 -0.86 9.39
N VAL A 201 -3.18 -1.43 8.19
CA VAL A 201 -3.70 -2.78 7.99
C VAL A 201 -2.78 -3.84 8.58
N TRP A 202 -1.48 -3.61 8.58
CA TRP A 202 -0.51 -4.53 9.15
C TRP A 202 -0.70 -4.66 10.65
N GLU A 203 -0.81 -3.54 11.37
CA GLU A 203 -1.06 -3.51 12.81
C GLU A 203 -2.32 -4.31 13.19
N MET A 204 -3.35 -4.32 12.33
CA MET A 204 -4.58 -5.10 12.54
C MET A 204 -4.45 -6.59 12.19
N GLN A 205 -3.46 -7.00 11.41
CA GLN A 205 -3.35 -8.33 10.83
C GLN A 205 -2.07 -9.08 11.23
N GLU A 206 -1.22 -8.48 12.06
CA GLU A 206 0.06 -9.03 12.51
C GLU A 206 -0.11 -10.47 13.05
N GLN A 207 -1.00 -10.66 14.02
CA GLN A 207 -1.29 -11.98 14.59
C GLN A 207 -1.77 -13.00 13.53
N THR A 208 -2.54 -12.55 12.54
CA THR A 208 -3.00 -13.42 11.45
C THR A 208 -1.81 -13.87 10.59
N VAL A 209 -0.85 -12.99 10.36
CA VAL A 209 0.35 -13.29 9.56
C VAL A 209 1.32 -14.19 10.33
N GLU A 210 1.47 -14.00 11.64
CA GLU A 210 2.22 -14.93 12.50
C GLU A 210 1.62 -16.34 12.45
N GLN A 211 0.30 -16.46 12.58
CA GLN A 211 -0.40 -17.74 12.46
C GLN A 211 -0.23 -18.37 11.07
N MET A 212 -0.29 -17.57 9.99
CA MET A 212 0.00 -18.05 8.64
C MET A 212 1.42 -18.64 8.54
N LEU A 213 2.41 -17.97 9.13
CA LEU A 213 3.79 -18.43 9.13
C LEU A 213 3.95 -19.77 9.84
N GLN A 214 3.35 -19.90 11.02
CA GLN A 214 3.32 -21.13 11.79
C GLN A 214 2.71 -22.28 10.97
N GLN A 215 1.49 -22.07 10.45
CA GLN A 215 0.76 -23.08 9.68
C GLN A 215 1.52 -23.51 8.42
N ASN A 216 2.14 -22.57 7.71
CA ASN A 216 2.93 -22.87 6.52
C ASN A 216 4.20 -23.66 6.86
N THR A 217 4.83 -23.35 8.00
CA THR A 217 6.02 -24.06 8.49
C THR A 217 5.67 -25.50 8.85
N GLU A 218 4.63 -25.70 9.67
CA GLU A 218 4.17 -27.05 10.05
C GLU A 218 3.75 -27.87 8.82
N ARG A 219 2.97 -27.27 7.91
CA ARG A 219 2.58 -27.92 6.65
C ARG A 219 3.79 -28.36 5.86
N ARG A 220 4.82 -27.53 5.78
CA ARG A 220 6.04 -27.85 5.03
C ARG A 220 6.83 -28.98 5.68
N VAL A 221 6.95 -28.98 7.01
CA VAL A 221 7.60 -30.07 7.76
C VAL A 221 6.86 -31.39 7.52
N ARG A 222 5.53 -31.42 7.69
CA ARG A 222 4.71 -32.62 7.45
C ARG A 222 4.87 -33.15 6.01
N GLN A 223 4.89 -32.27 5.01
CA GLN A 223 5.15 -32.65 3.62
C GLN A 223 6.52 -33.29 3.42
N LEU A 224 7.57 -32.74 4.05
CA LEU A 224 8.93 -33.28 3.92
C LEU A 224 9.05 -34.67 4.55
N ILE A 225 8.45 -34.86 5.73
CA ILE A 225 8.41 -36.17 6.42
C ILE A 225 7.63 -37.18 5.58
N ALA A 226 6.43 -36.84 5.09
CA ALA A 226 5.63 -37.74 4.27
C ALA A 226 6.36 -38.14 2.98
N ASN A 227 7.06 -37.19 2.34
CA ASN A 227 7.85 -37.47 1.14
C ASN A 227 9.08 -38.34 1.43
N ALA A 228 9.69 -38.21 2.61
CA ALA A 228 10.81 -39.04 3.00
C ALA A 228 10.38 -40.48 3.29
N LYS A 229 9.25 -40.67 4.00
CA LYS A 229 8.62 -41.99 4.21
C LYS A 229 8.31 -42.68 2.89
N ARG A 230 7.70 -41.96 1.94
CA ARG A 230 7.37 -42.50 0.62
C ARG A 230 8.61 -42.92 -0.20
N LYS A 231 9.79 -42.37 0.13
CA LYS A 231 11.07 -42.68 -0.54
C LYS A 231 11.94 -43.68 0.25
N GLY A 232 11.47 -44.21 1.37
CA GLY A 232 12.23 -45.13 2.23
C GLY A 232 13.48 -44.50 2.87
N VAL A 233 13.52 -43.16 3.00
CA VAL A 233 14.63 -42.45 3.65
C VAL A 233 14.49 -42.47 5.17
N ILE A 234 13.25 -42.54 5.65
CA ILE A 234 12.83 -42.72 7.05
C ILE A 234 11.56 -43.57 7.09
#